data_AF-A0A8R7UR47-F1
#
_entry.id   AF-A0A8R7UR47-F1
#
_cell.length_a   1.000
_cell.length_b   1.000
_cell.length_c   1.000
_cell.angle_alpha   90.00
_cell.angle_beta   90.00
_cell.angle_gamma   90.00
#
_symmetry.space_group_name_H-M   'P 1'
#
loop_
_entity.id
_entity.type
_entity.pdbx_description
1 polymer ?
#
loop_
_entity_poly.entity_id
_entity_poly.type
_entity_poly.pdbx_seq_one_letter_code
_entity_poly.pdbx_strand_id
1 'polypeptide(L)'
;MSKAAAAAAAAASLPPPPPEVAHLVEQLQRHHLAPDASLLSSSAHSDLLQAREEVAAERARYLEALAVYAEAMAMVEEYQHVTAAGSAGAAKKLNCSPEVYESLEHHLAVAEAAQRLRLPLLSQDGEVHEEEIEKLSTLSRVSFDSTGTSATPSSTSISTGYNNYGSTGSALTVGAAAGGGGSELVEPGAGGVPDRFLGITSDYLYQVQQQQPAMTVDMVEYQRSVAREIEARLEAKCDALADLFAMDERDSSSINQISSARLPERVKLIIEGIEKEESLLLEDLASMDRKFAEHYNVLEQILAVLIQFVKDKKLEHQHQYDDVKKTWLIKRCRTMNAKLSYLEHHLLRDTYTKETVPALHRIRKYLVEATKEASNSYNEAVSRLREYQGVDPHFDVIARQYHEIVKKLEGMQWTIHQVEMDLKPASS
;
A
#
# COMPACT_ATOMS: atom_id res chain seq x y z
N MET A 1 37.37 15.33 10.97
CA MET A 1 38.44 15.54 9.96
C MET A 1 38.65 14.20 9.26
N SER A 2 38.64 14.17 7.93
CA SER A 2 38.08 13.01 7.19
C SER A 2 39.11 12.04 6.59
N LYS A 3 38.59 10.85 6.25
CA LYS A 3 39.27 9.74 5.56
C LYS A 3 39.98 10.16 4.25
N ALA A 4 39.55 11.25 3.62
CA ALA A 4 40.18 11.84 2.44
C ALA A 4 41.64 12.28 2.67
N ALA A 5 41.98 12.77 3.87
CA ALA A 5 43.36 13.17 4.18
C ALA A 5 44.33 11.97 4.18
N ALA A 6 43.86 10.78 4.55
CA ALA A 6 44.66 9.55 4.49
C ALA A 6 44.84 9.05 3.04
N ALA A 7 43.81 9.19 2.19
CA ALA A 7 43.90 8.85 0.77
C ALA A 7 44.90 9.74 0.01
N ALA A 8 44.88 11.05 0.27
CA ALA A 8 45.81 12.00 -0.32
C ALA A 8 47.28 11.68 0.02
N ALA A 9 47.57 11.22 1.25
CA ALA A 9 48.91 10.83 1.66
C ALA A 9 49.42 9.55 0.95
N ALA A 10 48.53 8.62 0.61
CA ALA A 10 48.89 7.38 -0.08
C ALA A 10 49.21 7.59 -1.58
N ALA A 11 48.54 8.54 -2.23
CA ALA A 11 48.79 8.87 -3.64
C ALA A 11 50.20 9.45 -3.89
N ALA A 12 50.82 10.06 -2.87
CA ALA A 12 52.12 10.73 -2.98
C ALA A 12 53.35 9.79 -2.98
N SER A 13 53.16 8.46 -2.94
CA SER A 13 54.26 7.49 -2.78
C SER A 13 54.56 6.62 -4.01
N LEU A 14 53.85 6.77 -5.13
CA LEU A 14 54.16 6.07 -6.38
C LEU A 14 55.20 6.84 -7.22
N PRO A 15 56.08 6.14 -7.96
CA PRO A 15 56.99 6.79 -8.90
C PRO A 15 56.19 7.50 -10.01
N PRO A 16 56.71 8.63 -10.55
CA PRO A 16 56.01 9.37 -11.60
C PRO A 16 55.87 8.48 -12.86
N PRO A 17 54.68 8.48 -13.51
CA PRO A 17 54.49 7.74 -14.76
C PRO A 17 55.35 8.33 -15.89
N PRO A 18 55.64 7.57 -16.96
CA PRO A 18 56.34 8.08 -18.14
C PRO A 18 55.68 9.36 -18.69
N PRO A 19 56.44 10.33 -19.22
CA PRO A 19 55.91 11.63 -19.62
C PRO A 19 54.81 11.54 -20.68
N GLU A 20 54.87 10.54 -21.56
CA GLU A 20 53.83 10.24 -22.55
C GLU A 20 52.51 9.79 -21.90
N VAL A 21 52.58 8.97 -20.85
CA VAL A 21 51.43 8.51 -20.07
C VAL A 21 50.87 9.66 -19.23
N ALA A 22 51.73 10.51 -18.66
CA ALA A 22 51.31 11.72 -17.95
C ALA A 22 50.53 12.67 -18.87
N HIS A 23 51.02 12.91 -20.09
CA HIS A 23 50.34 13.75 -21.09
C HIS A 23 49.00 13.13 -21.53
N LEU A 24 48.95 11.81 -21.76
CA LEU A 24 47.70 11.10 -22.08
C LEU A 24 46.65 11.25 -20.97
N VAL A 25 47.05 11.04 -19.71
CA VAL A 25 46.17 11.21 -18.55
C VAL A 25 45.70 12.67 -18.42
N GLU A 26 46.58 13.64 -18.65
CA GLU A 26 46.22 15.07 -18.60
C GLU A 26 45.24 15.46 -19.73
N GLN A 27 45.36 14.89 -20.93
CA GLN A 27 44.40 15.08 -22.02
C GLN A 27 43.05 14.41 -21.72
N LEU A 28 43.05 13.18 -21.18
CA LEU A 28 41.83 12.50 -20.74
C LEU A 28 41.12 13.29 -19.63
N GLN A 29 41.87 13.82 -18.66
CA GLN A 29 41.35 14.68 -17.58
C GLN A 29 40.76 16.01 -18.10
N ARG A 30 41.29 16.58 -19.19
CA ARG A 30 40.75 17.82 -19.78
C ARG A 30 39.51 17.64 -20.65
N HIS A 31 39.35 16.49 -21.31
CA HIS A 31 38.36 16.33 -22.39
C HIS A 31 37.34 15.22 -22.17
N HIS A 32 37.63 14.22 -21.35
CA HIS A 32 36.82 12.99 -21.26
C HIS A 32 36.43 12.59 -19.84
N LEU A 33 37.10 13.09 -18.80
CA LEU A 33 36.81 12.78 -17.41
C LEU A 33 36.16 13.96 -16.66
N ALA A 34 35.51 13.65 -15.55
CA ALA A 34 34.85 14.62 -14.68
C ALA A 34 35.85 15.45 -13.84
N PRO A 35 35.56 16.74 -13.56
CA PRO A 35 36.45 17.65 -12.84
C PRO A 35 36.48 17.43 -11.32
N ASP A 36 35.65 16.55 -10.79
CA ASP A 36 35.51 16.20 -9.37
C ASP A 36 36.53 15.14 -8.89
N ALA A 37 37.48 14.76 -9.76
CA ALA A 37 38.45 13.68 -9.56
C ALA A 37 37.85 12.28 -9.36
N SER A 38 36.56 12.07 -9.70
CA SER A 38 35.90 10.75 -9.63
C SER A 38 36.42 9.73 -10.66
N LEU A 39 37.17 10.17 -11.66
CA LEU A 39 37.61 9.39 -12.84
C LEU A 39 36.44 8.81 -13.68
N LEU A 40 35.21 9.29 -13.47
CA LEU A 40 34.07 9.01 -14.34
C LEU A 40 34.19 9.78 -15.66
N SER A 41 33.51 9.32 -16.71
CA SER A 41 33.42 10.09 -17.94
C SER A 41 32.62 11.38 -17.73
N SER A 42 32.91 12.42 -18.52
CA SER A 42 32.17 13.68 -18.49
C SER A 42 30.67 13.50 -18.79
N SER A 43 30.30 12.52 -19.62
CA SER A 43 28.91 12.12 -19.84
C SER A 43 28.29 11.51 -18.57
N ALA A 44 28.89 10.47 -17.99
CA ALA A 44 28.35 9.77 -16.83
C ALA A 44 28.23 10.68 -15.59
N HIS A 45 29.13 11.65 -15.44
CA HIS A 45 29.02 12.67 -14.40
C HIS A 45 27.86 13.65 -14.67
N SER A 46 27.61 14.04 -15.93
CA SER A 46 26.42 14.82 -16.30
C SER A 46 25.12 14.03 -16.04
N ASP A 47 25.09 12.76 -16.41
CA ASP A 47 23.94 11.87 -16.21
C ASP A 47 23.63 11.70 -14.70
N LEU A 48 24.67 11.54 -13.88
CA LEU A 48 24.55 11.47 -12.41
C LEU A 48 24.12 12.79 -11.76
N LEU A 49 24.54 13.94 -12.31
CA LEU A 49 24.05 15.25 -11.84
C LEU A 49 22.57 15.43 -12.18
N GLN A 50 22.16 15.11 -13.42
CA GLN A 50 20.76 15.16 -13.83
C GLN A 50 19.90 14.24 -12.96
N ALA A 51 20.28 12.96 -12.79
CA ALA A 51 19.56 12.01 -11.96
C ALA A 51 19.44 12.48 -10.49
N ARG A 52 20.47 13.17 -9.97
CA ARG A 52 20.45 13.78 -8.62
C ARG A 52 19.49 14.96 -8.53
N GLU A 53 19.39 15.79 -9.56
CA GLU A 53 18.43 16.90 -9.63
C GLU A 53 16.99 16.38 -9.80
N GLU A 54 16.78 15.34 -10.60
CA GLU A 54 15.49 14.65 -10.75
C GLU A 54 15.02 14.04 -9.43
N VAL A 55 15.87 13.30 -8.72
CA VAL A 55 15.57 12.75 -7.38
C VAL A 55 15.31 13.86 -6.35
N ALA A 56 16.02 14.99 -6.42
CA ALA A 56 15.75 16.13 -5.56
C ALA A 56 14.39 16.78 -5.86
N ALA A 57 14.01 16.89 -7.13
CA ALA A 57 12.72 17.41 -7.56
C ALA A 57 11.56 16.46 -7.20
N GLU A 58 11.73 15.14 -7.33
CA GLU A 58 10.75 14.16 -6.86
C GLU A 58 10.58 14.20 -5.34
N ARG A 59 11.68 14.35 -4.57
CA ARG A 59 11.60 14.53 -3.12
C ARG A 59 10.85 15.81 -2.73
N ALA A 60 11.02 16.90 -3.47
CA ALA A 60 10.25 18.13 -3.24
C ALA A 60 8.74 17.89 -3.43
N ARG A 61 8.34 17.29 -4.57
CA ARG A 61 6.94 16.92 -4.85
C ARG A 61 6.37 15.95 -3.80
N TYR A 62 7.18 15.03 -3.28
CA TYR A 62 6.77 14.11 -2.23
C TYR A 62 6.51 14.83 -0.89
N LEU A 63 7.35 15.80 -0.52
CA LEU A 63 7.16 16.62 0.68
C LEU A 63 5.94 17.54 0.54
N GLU A 64 5.68 18.10 -0.65
CA GLU A 64 4.45 18.83 -0.96
C GLU A 64 3.21 17.95 -0.81
N ALA A 65 3.24 16.72 -1.34
CA ALA A 65 2.16 15.75 -1.21
C ALA A 65 1.93 15.31 0.25
N LEU A 66 2.99 15.19 1.07
CA LEU A 66 2.87 14.92 2.51
C LEU A 66 2.24 16.10 3.27
N ALA A 67 2.56 17.35 2.90
CA ALA A 67 1.92 18.52 3.50
C ALA A 67 0.41 18.55 3.22
N VAL A 68 0.01 18.33 1.96
CA VAL A 68 -1.40 18.24 1.56
C VAL A 68 -2.11 17.07 2.26
N TYR A 69 -1.44 15.92 2.45
CA TYR A 69 -1.99 14.80 3.21
C TYR A 69 -2.19 15.14 4.70
N ALA A 70 -1.25 15.85 5.33
CA ALA A 70 -1.39 16.29 6.71
C ALA A 70 -2.52 17.31 6.91
N GLU A 71 -2.69 18.24 5.96
CA GLU A 71 -3.84 19.18 5.95
C GLU A 71 -5.18 18.44 5.76
N ALA A 72 -5.21 17.44 4.87
CA ALA A 72 -6.40 16.60 4.66
C ALA A 72 -6.77 15.77 5.90
N MET A 73 -5.78 15.18 6.58
CA MET A 73 -5.99 14.49 7.86
C MET A 73 -6.52 15.43 8.94
N ALA A 74 -5.93 16.63 9.10
CA ALA A 74 -6.39 17.61 10.08
C ALA A 74 -7.86 18.07 9.86
N MET A 75 -8.31 18.15 8.59
CA MET A 75 -9.71 18.43 8.27
C MET A 75 -10.66 17.28 8.67
N VAL A 76 -10.24 16.03 8.54
CA VAL A 76 -11.01 14.86 9.01
C VAL A 76 -11.01 14.79 10.54
N GLU A 77 -9.88 15.09 11.20
CA GLU A 77 -9.79 15.17 12.67
C GLU A 77 -10.69 16.28 13.25
N GLU A 78 -10.75 17.48 12.66
CA GLU A 78 -11.70 18.52 13.11
C GLU A 78 -13.15 18.07 12.91
N TYR A 79 -13.48 17.37 11.82
CA TYR A 79 -14.81 16.79 11.59
C TYR A 79 -15.17 15.71 12.62
N GLN A 80 -14.25 14.80 12.93
CA GLN A 80 -14.43 13.76 13.95
C GLN A 80 -14.56 14.36 15.36
N HIS A 81 -13.80 15.40 15.69
CA HIS A 81 -13.98 16.14 16.94
C HIS A 81 -15.32 16.90 17.00
N VAL A 82 -15.76 17.51 15.90
CA VAL A 82 -17.04 18.22 15.80
C VAL A 82 -18.24 17.28 15.98
N THR A 83 -18.19 16.10 15.36
CA THR A 83 -19.25 15.09 15.48
C THR A 83 -19.28 14.43 16.87
N ALA A 84 -18.11 14.04 17.40
CA ALA A 84 -18.01 13.47 18.75
C ALA A 84 -18.43 14.45 19.87
N ALA A 85 -18.29 15.76 19.66
CA ALA A 85 -18.71 16.78 20.63
C ALA A 85 -20.23 16.96 20.76
N GLY A 86 -21.05 16.34 19.90
CA GLY A 86 -22.51 16.27 20.02
C GLY A 86 -23.26 17.62 20.05
N SER A 87 -22.61 18.71 19.65
CA SER A 87 -23.10 20.07 19.90
C SER A 87 -23.97 20.59 18.75
N ALA A 88 -25.23 20.90 19.04
CA ALA A 88 -26.20 21.42 18.08
C ALA A 88 -25.85 22.78 17.44
N GLY A 89 -24.75 23.43 17.86
CA GLY A 89 -24.20 24.63 17.23
C GLY A 89 -23.13 24.36 16.16
N ALA A 90 -22.59 23.15 16.07
CA ALA A 90 -21.33 22.88 15.34
C ALA A 90 -21.46 22.88 13.81
N ALA A 91 -22.68 22.77 13.27
CA ALA A 91 -22.96 22.89 11.83
C ALA A 91 -22.59 24.26 11.22
N LYS A 92 -22.18 25.25 12.03
CA LYS A 92 -21.64 26.54 11.58
C LYS A 92 -20.11 26.60 11.47
N LYS A 93 -19.40 25.50 11.79
CA LYS A 93 -17.94 25.41 11.72
C LYS A 93 -17.42 24.63 10.50
N LEU A 94 -18.20 23.68 10.01
CA LEU A 94 -17.82 22.85 8.85
C LEU A 94 -18.12 23.61 7.55
N ASN A 95 -17.11 23.71 6.68
CA ASN A 95 -17.22 24.43 5.41
C ASN A 95 -17.83 23.58 4.28
N CYS A 96 -17.99 22.26 4.49
CA CYS A 96 -18.46 21.28 3.52
C CYS A 96 -19.56 20.38 4.11
N SER A 97 -20.28 19.63 3.27
CA SER A 97 -21.26 18.63 3.71
C SER A 97 -20.58 17.41 4.35
N PRO A 98 -21.25 16.67 5.26
CA PRO A 98 -20.71 15.47 5.90
C PRO A 98 -20.17 14.42 4.90
N GLU A 99 -20.90 14.20 3.80
CA GLU A 99 -20.57 13.28 2.71
C GLU A 99 -19.17 13.53 2.10
N VAL A 100 -18.70 14.79 2.10
CA VAL A 100 -17.36 15.15 1.59
C VAL A 100 -16.26 14.70 2.56
N TYR A 101 -16.50 14.79 3.87
CA TYR A 101 -15.55 14.31 4.88
C TYR A 101 -15.49 12.78 4.91
N GLU A 102 -16.64 12.10 4.81
CA GLU A 102 -16.71 10.63 4.70
C GLU A 102 -16.03 10.12 3.43
N SER A 103 -16.22 10.79 2.28
CA SER A 103 -15.51 10.46 1.04
C SER A 103 -14.02 10.76 1.10
N LEU A 104 -13.60 11.80 1.82
CA LEU A 104 -12.20 12.15 2.03
C LEU A 104 -11.51 11.10 2.92
N GLU A 105 -12.13 10.72 4.04
CA GLU A 105 -11.66 9.65 4.93
C GLU A 105 -11.50 8.32 4.19
N HIS A 106 -12.49 7.95 3.36
CA HIS A 106 -12.39 6.76 2.51
C HIS A 106 -11.22 6.81 1.52
N HIS A 107 -11.03 7.94 0.82
CA HIS A 107 -9.91 8.11 -0.10
C HIS A 107 -8.54 8.16 0.60
N LEU A 108 -8.44 8.74 1.79
CA LEU A 108 -7.22 8.73 2.60
C LEU A 108 -6.86 7.31 3.04
N ALA A 109 -7.83 6.49 3.46
CA ALA A 109 -7.61 5.09 3.81
C ALA A 109 -7.15 4.24 2.60
N VAL A 110 -7.74 4.46 1.41
CA VAL A 110 -7.32 3.80 0.16
C VAL A 110 -5.91 4.25 -0.25
N ALA A 111 -5.58 5.53 -0.12
CA ALA A 111 -4.25 6.05 -0.42
C ALA A 111 -3.19 5.50 0.56
N GLU A 112 -3.49 5.42 1.85
CA GLU A 112 -2.60 4.84 2.87
C GLU A 112 -2.38 3.34 2.62
N ALA A 113 -3.44 2.59 2.26
CA ALA A 113 -3.32 1.19 1.86
C ALA A 113 -2.42 1.01 0.62
N ALA A 114 -2.52 1.90 -0.37
CA ALA A 114 -1.64 1.91 -1.54
C ALA A 114 -0.20 2.30 -1.20
N GLN A 115 0.02 3.18 -0.22
CA GLN A 115 1.36 3.52 0.28
C GLN A 115 2.01 2.36 1.05
N ARG A 116 1.26 1.61 1.86
CA ARG A 116 1.73 0.41 2.58
C ARG A 116 2.23 -0.72 1.66
N LEU A 117 1.92 -0.67 0.35
CA LEU A 117 2.42 -1.58 -0.67
C LEU A 117 3.69 -1.07 -1.38
N ARG A 118 4.17 0.13 -1.07
CA ARG A 118 5.45 0.68 -1.57
C ARG A 118 6.56 0.50 -0.54
N LEU A 119 7.80 0.47 -1.02
CA LEU A 119 8.99 0.22 -0.19
C LEU A 119 9.26 1.39 0.79
N PRO A 120 9.88 1.13 1.97
CA PRO A 120 10.16 2.16 2.96
C PRO A 120 11.03 3.30 2.42
N LEU A 121 10.77 4.51 2.94
CA LEU A 121 11.54 5.71 2.62
C LEU A 121 13.01 5.55 3.05
N LEU A 122 13.93 5.83 2.14
CA LEU A 122 15.36 5.95 2.42
C LEU A 122 15.70 7.44 2.57
N SER A 123 16.44 7.80 3.62
CA SER A 123 16.92 9.18 3.79
C SER A 123 18.01 9.51 2.78
N GLN A 124 18.38 10.80 2.70
CA GLN A 124 19.36 11.31 1.74
C GLN A 124 20.77 10.71 1.91
N ASP A 125 21.10 10.18 3.08
CA ASP A 125 22.37 9.51 3.39
C ASP A 125 22.24 7.97 3.42
N GLY A 126 21.08 7.42 3.02
CA GLY A 126 20.82 5.97 2.95
C GLY A 126 20.54 5.28 4.30
N GLU A 127 20.57 6.03 5.41
CA GLU A 127 20.24 5.55 6.75
C GLU A 127 18.72 5.62 7.00
N VAL A 128 18.15 4.60 7.64
CA VAL A 128 16.70 4.54 7.91
C VAL A 128 16.43 5.24 9.23
N HIS A 129 15.74 6.38 9.19
CA HIS A 129 15.43 7.15 10.39
C HIS A 129 14.15 6.60 11.06
N GLU A 130 14.33 5.49 11.80
CA GLU A 130 13.24 4.74 12.46
C GLU A 130 12.30 5.63 13.28
N GLU A 131 12.81 6.71 13.89
CA GLU A 131 12.00 7.63 14.69
C GLU A 131 10.86 8.31 13.91
N GLU A 132 11.00 8.56 12.60
CA GLU A 132 9.93 9.15 11.79
C GLU A 132 8.84 8.12 11.47
N ILE A 133 9.25 6.87 11.24
CA ILE A 133 8.36 5.73 11.01
C ILE A 133 7.59 5.38 12.29
N GLU A 134 8.24 5.42 13.46
CA GLU A 134 7.57 5.27 14.75
C GLU A 134 6.59 6.42 15.02
N LYS A 135 6.96 7.69 14.76
CA LYS A 135 6.07 8.84 14.93
C LYS A 135 4.79 8.69 14.09
N LEU A 136 4.90 8.39 12.80
CA LEU A 136 3.75 8.10 11.92
C LEU A 136 2.92 6.91 12.42
N SER A 137 3.59 5.84 12.87
CA SER A 137 2.92 4.66 13.45
C SER A 137 2.22 4.95 14.79
N THR A 138 2.60 5.99 15.51
CA THR A 138 1.89 6.42 16.73
C THR A 138 0.66 7.28 16.46
N LEU A 139 0.65 8.10 15.39
CA LEU A 139 -0.58 8.80 14.95
C LEU A 139 -1.63 7.79 14.47
N SER A 140 -1.24 6.75 13.73
CA SER A 140 -2.12 5.72 13.17
C SER A 140 -2.87 4.83 14.21
N ARG A 141 -2.71 5.07 15.53
CA ARG A 141 -3.21 4.19 16.60
C ARG A 141 -4.27 4.80 17.53
N VAL A 142 -4.76 6.01 17.27
CA VAL A 142 -5.74 6.69 18.15
C VAL A 142 -7.22 6.51 17.75
N SER A 143 -7.52 5.89 16.61
CA SER A 143 -8.89 5.80 16.06
C SER A 143 -9.65 4.48 16.33
N PHE A 144 -9.03 3.49 16.99
CA PHE A 144 -9.63 2.16 17.20
C PHE A 144 -9.55 1.66 18.65
N ASP A 145 -10.17 2.38 19.58
CA ASP A 145 -10.72 1.76 20.79
C ASP A 145 -12.13 2.30 21.08
N SER A 146 -13.14 1.49 20.77
CA SER A 146 -14.53 1.75 21.11
C SER A 146 -15.22 0.42 21.40
N THR A 147 -15.41 0.18 22.70
CA THR A 147 -15.90 -1.06 23.32
C THR A 147 -17.14 -1.65 22.62
N GLY A 148 -16.95 -2.74 21.86
CA GLY A 148 -18.02 -3.39 21.08
C GLY A 148 -17.88 -4.92 21.04
N THR A 149 -18.85 -5.63 21.64
CA THR A 149 -18.82 -7.08 21.87
C THR A 149 -18.83 -7.95 20.60
N SER A 150 -17.87 -8.86 20.51
CA SER A 150 -17.98 -10.23 19.94
C SER A 150 -18.75 -10.45 18.63
N ALA A 151 -18.02 -10.65 17.52
CA ALA A 151 -18.47 -11.45 16.37
C ALA A 151 -17.26 -12.13 15.68
N THR A 152 -17.46 -13.32 15.13
CA THR A 152 -16.45 -14.05 14.34
C THR A 152 -16.46 -13.64 12.87
N PRO A 153 -15.30 -13.46 12.20
CA PRO A 153 -15.27 -13.17 10.76
C PRO A 153 -15.56 -14.45 9.94
N SER A 154 -16.80 -14.55 9.46
CA SER A 154 -17.20 -15.55 8.45
C SER A 154 -17.12 -14.94 7.05
N SER A 155 -16.46 -15.61 6.11
CA SER A 155 -16.31 -15.13 4.73
C SER A 155 -17.66 -14.98 4.02
N THR A 156 -17.90 -13.87 3.33
CA THR A 156 -18.95 -13.76 2.32
C THR A 156 -18.50 -12.82 1.20
N SER A 157 -18.47 -13.32 -0.03
CA SER A 157 -18.11 -12.53 -1.21
C SER A 157 -19.30 -11.68 -1.66
N ILE A 158 -19.13 -10.36 -1.78
CA ILE A 158 -20.12 -9.50 -2.41
C ILE A 158 -19.85 -9.44 -3.91
N SER A 159 -20.69 -10.14 -4.68
CA SER A 159 -20.84 -9.90 -6.11
C SER A 159 -21.78 -8.72 -6.33
N THR A 160 -21.48 -7.86 -7.28
CA THR A 160 -22.45 -6.92 -7.88
C THR A 160 -22.15 -6.85 -9.36
N GLY A 161 -23.10 -7.27 -10.20
CA GLY A 161 -22.91 -7.42 -11.63
C GLY A 161 -23.80 -6.50 -12.45
N TYR A 162 -23.50 -6.39 -13.75
CA TYR A 162 -24.34 -5.71 -14.72
C TYR A 162 -24.99 -6.70 -15.70
N ASN A 163 -26.32 -6.66 -15.72
CA ASN A 163 -27.19 -7.17 -16.78
C ASN A 163 -27.04 -6.31 -18.05
N ASN A 164 -27.42 -6.73 -19.27
CA ASN A 164 -27.97 -8.01 -19.77
C ASN A 164 -27.67 -8.12 -21.27
N TYR A 165 -27.63 -9.37 -21.77
CA TYR A 165 -27.85 -9.75 -23.19
C TYR A 165 -26.72 -9.39 -24.17
N GLY A 166 -26.63 -10.05 -25.34
CA GLY A 166 -27.42 -11.19 -25.82
C GLY A 166 -26.72 -11.94 -26.97
N SER A 167 -27.11 -13.20 -27.19
CA SER A 167 -26.62 -14.08 -28.27
C SER A 167 -26.79 -13.45 -29.67
N THR A 168 -26.08 -13.85 -30.73
CA THR A 168 -25.61 -15.21 -31.07
C THR A 168 -24.55 -15.19 -32.17
N GLY A 169 -23.73 -16.24 -32.28
CA GLY A 169 -23.10 -16.63 -33.57
C GLY A 169 -21.56 -16.60 -33.60
N SER A 170 -20.96 -17.65 -34.15
CA SER A 170 -19.52 -17.82 -34.29
C SER A 170 -18.98 -17.27 -35.62
N ALA A 171 -17.83 -16.59 -35.59
CA ALA A 171 -16.84 -16.66 -36.66
C ALA A 171 -15.46 -16.16 -36.16
N LEU A 172 -14.39 -16.89 -36.45
CA LEU A 172 -13.01 -16.42 -36.29
C LEU A 172 -12.61 -15.59 -37.51
N THR A 173 -12.30 -14.31 -37.32
CA THR A 173 -11.49 -13.53 -38.27
C THR A 173 -10.55 -12.61 -37.49
N VAL A 174 -9.30 -12.51 -37.93
CA VAL A 174 -8.30 -11.60 -37.33
C VAL A 174 -8.38 -10.25 -38.03
N GLY A 175 -8.87 -9.24 -37.32
CA GLY A 175 -8.89 -7.86 -37.81
C GLY A 175 -7.52 -7.21 -37.63
N ALA A 176 -6.81 -6.95 -38.73
CA ALA A 176 -5.69 -6.02 -38.73
C ALA A 176 -6.21 -4.58 -38.54
N ALA A 177 -5.52 -3.78 -37.71
CA ALA A 177 -5.92 -2.39 -37.46
C ALA A 177 -5.64 -1.51 -38.69
N ALA A 178 -6.58 -0.61 -39.00
CA ALA A 178 -6.46 0.37 -40.08
C ALA A 178 -6.22 1.78 -39.52
N GLY A 179 -5.23 2.48 -40.08
CA GLY A 179 -4.95 3.89 -39.81
C GLY A 179 -3.54 4.28 -40.29
N GLY A 180 -3.35 5.32 -41.09
CA GLY A 180 -4.36 6.13 -41.79
C GLY A 180 -3.77 7.40 -42.40
N GLY A 181 -4.33 7.84 -43.53
CA GLY A 181 -3.96 9.10 -44.19
C GLY A 181 -2.83 8.98 -45.22
N GLY A 182 -3.15 9.34 -46.48
CA GLY A 182 -2.21 9.29 -47.60
C GLY A 182 -2.99 9.29 -48.92
N SER A 183 -3.22 10.47 -49.49
CA SER A 183 -3.84 10.59 -50.81
C SER A 183 -2.74 10.56 -51.87
N GLU A 184 -2.75 9.54 -52.73
CA GLU A 184 -1.89 9.49 -53.90
C GLU A 184 -2.69 9.06 -55.14
N LEU A 185 -2.40 9.72 -56.26
CA LEU A 185 -3.14 9.61 -57.52
C LEU A 185 -2.61 8.40 -58.32
N VAL A 186 -3.01 7.19 -57.93
CA VAL A 186 -2.60 5.95 -58.60
C VAL A 186 -3.20 5.86 -60.01
N GLU A 187 -2.35 5.75 -61.02
CA GLU A 187 -2.76 5.51 -62.41
C GLU A 187 -3.60 4.23 -62.55
N PRO A 188 -4.48 4.12 -63.57
CA PRO A 188 -5.12 2.86 -63.98
C PRO A 188 -4.14 1.89 -64.68
N GLY A 189 -2.87 1.88 -64.26
CA GLY A 189 -1.76 1.13 -64.86
C GLY A 189 -1.55 -0.25 -64.23
N ALA A 190 -2.00 -1.30 -64.93
CA ALA A 190 -1.48 -2.68 -64.85
C ALA A 190 -1.26 -3.29 -63.43
N GLY A 191 -2.25 -3.22 -62.53
CA GLY A 191 -2.19 -3.82 -61.18
C GLY A 191 -3.50 -4.46 -60.72
N GLY A 192 -3.92 -5.56 -61.35
CA GLY A 192 -5.16 -6.25 -60.99
C GLY A 192 -5.06 -7.05 -59.70
N VAL A 193 -5.81 -6.66 -58.67
CA VAL A 193 -6.16 -7.54 -57.54
C VAL A 193 -6.84 -8.81 -58.09
N PRO A 194 -6.61 -10.01 -57.53
CA PRO A 194 -7.34 -11.21 -57.92
C PRO A 194 -8.85 -10.98 -58.03
N ASP A 195 -9.44 -11.61 -59.05
CA ASP A 195 -10.85 -11.47 -59.45
C ASP A 195 -11.32 -10.09 -59.96
N ARG A 196 -10.42 -9.11 -60.21
CA ARG A 196 -10.76 -7.77 -60.74
C ARG A 196 -10.15 -7.44 -62.12
N PHE A 197 -10.34 -8.32 -63.10
CA PHE A 197 -9.72 -8.26 -64.43
C PHE A 197 -9.94 -6.95 -65.23
N LEU A 198 -11.06 -6.23 -65.03
CA LEU A 198 -11.36 -4.94 -65.69
C LEU A 198 -11.04 -3.70 -64.81
N GLY A 199 -10.44 -3.88 -63.63
CA GLY A 199 -10.07 -2.79 -62.72
C GLY A 199 -11.25 -2.03 -62.09
N ILE A 200 -12.49 -2.47 -62.30
CA ILE A 200 -13.68 -1.85 -61.71
C ILE A 200 -13.70 -2.14 -60.22
N THR A 201 -13.75 -1.08 -59.42
CA THR A 201 -13.85 -1.12 -57.96
C THR A 201 -15.19 -0.52 -57.51
N SER A 202 -15.70 -0.95 -56.35
CA SER A 202 -16.92 -0.43 -55.72
C SER A 202 -17.00 1.09 -55.77
N ASP A 203 -15.88 1.72 -55.44
CA ASP A 203 -15.76 3.15 -55.19
C ASP A 203 -15.87 3.95 -56.50
N TYR A 204 -15.43 3.36 -57.62
CA TYR A 204 -15.64 3.91 -58.96
C TYR A 204 -17.12 3.93 -59.33
N LEU A 205 -17.85 2.83 -59.07
CA LEU A 205 -19.29 2.77 -59.33
C LEU A 205 -20.06 3.76 -58.45
N TYR A 206 -19.70 3.87 -57.17
CA TYR A 206 -20.25 4.91 -56.28
C TYR A 206 -19.95 6.34 -56.76
N GLN A 207 -18.76 6.59 -57.34
CA GLN A 207 -18.38 7.90 -57.85
C GLN A 207 -19.13 8.24 -59.16
N VAL A 208 -19.29 7.28 -60.08
CA VAL A 208 -20.13 7.42 -61.28
C VAL A 208 -21.60 7.67 -60.90
N GLN A 209 -22.12 6.96 -59.88
CA GLN A 209 -23.47 7.17 -59.37
C GLN A 209 -23.66 8.56 -58.71
N GLN A 210 -22.63 9.11 -58.06
CA GLN A 210 -22.69 10.45 -57.44
C GLN A 210 -22.55 11.62 -58.44
N GLN A 211 -21.97 11.40 -59.63
CA GLN A 211 -21.79 12.46 -60.63
C GLN A 211 -23.04 12.76 -61.47
N GLN A 212 -24.12 11.98 -61.33
CA GLN A 212 -25.38 12.22 -62.04
C GLN A 212 -26.41 12.96 -61.16
N PRO A 213 -27.17 13.93 -61.69
CA PRO A 213 -28.05 14.78 -60.89
C PRO A 213 -29.27 14.00 -60.34
N ALA A 214 -29.57 14.23 -59.06
CA ALA A 214 -30.56 13.48 -58.29
C ALA A 214 -32.03 13.84 -58.63
N MET A 215 -32.50 13.50 -59.82
CA MET A 215 -33.92 13.48 -60.21
C MET A 215 -34.23 12.21 -61.04
N THR A 216 -34.78 11.20 -60.37
CA THR A 216 -35.40 9.99 -60.97
C THR A 216 -34.69 9.41 -62.19
N VAL A 217 -33.45 8.94 -62.01
CA VAL A 217 -32.72 8.18 -63.05
C VAL A 217 -33.47 6.86 -63.32
N ASP A 218 -33.80 6.60 -64.58
CA ASP A 218 -34.28 5.27 -64.99
C ASP A 218 -33.13 4.26 -64.86
N MET A 219 -33.36 3.20 -64.08
CA MET A 219 -32.38 2.18 -63.77
C MET A 219 -31.86 1.46 -65.03
N VAL A 220 -32.64 1.45 -66.12
CA VAL A 220 -32.21 0.93 -67.43
C VAL A 220 -31.12 1.80 -68.07
N GLU A 221 -31.15 3.13 -67.86
CA GLU A 221 -30.14 4.04 -68.42
C GLU A 221 -28.83 3.98 -67.65
N TYR A 222 -28.90 3.86 -66.31
CA TYR A 222 -27.72 3.59 -65.49
C TYR A 222 -27.05 2.27 -65.91
N GLN A 223 -27.81 1.17 -66.02
CA GLN A 223 -27.28 -0.12 -66.51
C GLN A 223 -26.65 0.00 -67.90
N ARG A 224 -27.27 0.74 -68.82
CA ARG A 224 -26.74 0.97 -70.18
C ARG A 224 -25.43 1.77 -70.18
N SER A 225 -25.25 2.70 -69.23
CA SER A 225 -23.99 3.45 -69.08
C SER A 225 -22.86 2.58 -68.52
N VAL A 226 -23.13 1.76 -67.50
CA VAL A 226 -22.16 0.84 -66.91
C VAL A 226 -21.78 -0.27 -67.90
N ALA A 227 -22.72 -0.77 -68.70
CA ALA A 227 -22.45 -1.76 -69.75
C ALA A 227 -21.43 -1.24 -70.79
N ARG A 228 -21.61 -0.01 -71.30
CA ARG A 228 -20.67 0.60 -72.25
C ARG A 228 -19.28 0.84 -71.68
N GLU A 229 -19.20 1.20 -70.40
CA GLU A 229 -17.92 1.38 -69.69
C GLU A 229 -17.19 0.02 -69.51
N ILE A 230 -17.94 -1.06 -69.28
CA ILE A 230 -17.41 -2.43 -69.26
C ILE A 230 -16.93 -2.85 -70.66
N GLU A 231 -17.72 -2.59 -71.70
CA GLU A 231 -17.40 -2.89 -73.10
C GLU A 231 -16.12 -2.18 -73.55
N ALA A 232 -16.02 -0.86 -73.35
CA ALA A 232 -14.85 -0.06 -73.73
C ALA A 232 -13.56 -0.49 -72.99
N ARG A 233 -13.67 -0.89 -71.72
CA ARG A 233 -12.53 -1.43 -70.95
C ARG A 233 -12.13 -2.83 -71.39
N LEU A 234 -13.08 -3.65 -71.84
CA LEU A 234 -12.81 -4.96 -72.42
C LEU A 234 -12.12 -4.81 -73.78
N GLU A 235 -12.64 -3.94 -74.64
CA GLU A 235 -12.09 -3.60 -75.96
C GLU A 235 -10.63 -3.13 -75.84
N ALA A 236 -10.35 -2.12 -75.01
CA ALA A 236 -8.99 -1.65 -74.77
C ALA A 236 -8.03 -2.70 -74.16
N LYS A 237 -8.55 -3.74 -73.48
CA LYS A 237 -7.74 -4.88 -73.00
C LYS A 237 -7.53 -5.93 -74.08
N CYS A 238 -8.50 -6.16 -74.95
CA CYS A 238 -8.36 -7.01 -76.13
C CYS A 238 -7.38 -6.40 -77.13
N ASP A 239 -7.42 -5.09 -77.37
CA ASP A 239 -6.49 -4.37 -78.24
C ASP A 239 -5.07 -4.43 -77.70
N ALA A 240 -4.85 -4.17 -76.40
CA ALA A 240 -3.53 -4.28 -75.77
C ALA A 240 -2.95 -5.71 -75.83
N LEU A 241 -3.80 -6.74 -75.82
CA LEU A 241 -3.37 -8.12 -76.07
C LEU A 241 -3.09 -8.38 -77.55
N ALA A 242 -3.91 -7.85 -78.46
CA ALA A 242 -3.70 -7.95 -79.89
C ALA A 242 -2.38 -7.28 -80.34
N ASP A 243 -2.05 -6.11 -79.78
CA ASP A 243 -0.76 -5.45 -79.97
C ASP A 243 0.40 -6.32 -79.47
N LEU A 244 0.29 -6.91 -78.27
CA LEU A 244 1.32 -7.83 -77.74
C LEU A 244 1.56 -9.02 -78.69
N PHE A 245 0.52 -9.68 -79.18
CA PHE A 245 0.66 -10.77 -80.15
C PHE A 245 1.15 -10.29 -81.53
N ALA A 246 0.77 -9.08 -81.97
CA ALA A 246 1.23 -8.49 -83.24
C ALA A 246 2.69 -8.00 -83.23
N MET A 247 3.30 -7.90 -82.04
CA MET A 247 4.74 -7.72 -81.86
C MET A 247 5.46 -9.06 -81.70
N ASP A 248 4.85 -10.06 -81.04
CA ASP A 248 5.45 -11.40 -80.85
C ASP A 248 5.74 -12.09 -82.19
N GLU A 249 4.79 -12.03 -83.14
CA GLU A 249 4.94 -12.48 -84.54
C GLU A 249 6.10 -11.79 -85.31
N ARG A 250 6.68 -10.71 -84.78
CA ARG A 250 7.69 -9.91 -85.51
C ARG A 250 9.15 -10.20 -85.12
N ASP A 251 9.41 -10.69 -83.90
CA ASP A 251 10.79 -10.93 -83.42
C ASP A 251 11.01 -12.19 -82.55
N SER A 252 9.96 -12.94 -82.14
CA SER A 252 10.09 -14.03 -81.15
C SER A 252 10.59 -15.38 -81.69
N SER A 253 11.83 -15.42 -82.18
CA SER A 253 12.51 -16.70 -82.53
C SER A 253 13.88 -16.94 -81.87
N SER A 254 14.49 -15.94 -81.21
CA SER A 254 15.84 -16.08 -80.63
C SER A 254 15.96 -15.77 -79.13
N ILE A 255 15.20 -14.79 -78.62
CA ILE A 255 15.45 -14.25 -77.27
C ILE A 255 14.97 -15.16 -76.11
N ASN A 256 13.90 -15.95 -76.34
CA ASN A 256 13.21 -16.70 -75.29
C ASN A 256 13.74 -18.13 -75.02
N GLN A 257 14.59 -18.68 -75.88
CA GLN A 257 15.09 -20.07 -75.69
C GLN A 257 16.31 -20.17 -74.77
N ILE A 258 17.16 -19.12 -74.72
CA ILE A 258 18.40 -19.12 -73.93
C ILE A 258 18.13 -18.87 -72.43
N SER A 259 17.05 -18.15 -72.10
CA SER A 259 16.65 -17.82 -70.73
C SER A 259 16.14 -19.03 -69.94
N SER A 260 15.37 -19.91 -70.57
CA SER A 260 14.79 -21.11 -69.97
C SER A 260 15.85 -22.15 -69.58
N ALA A 261 16.79 -22.45 -70.48
CA ALA A 261 17.79 -23.50 -70.26
C ALA A 261 18.73 -23.25 -69.06
N ARG A 262 18.98 -21.98 -68.71
CA ARG A 262 19.81 -21.57 -67.56
C ARG A 262 19.02 -21.37 -66.26
N LEU A 263 17.69 -21.53 -66.29
CA LEU A 263 16.85 -21.35 -65.10
C LEU A 263 17.21 -22.34 -63.96
N PRO A 264 17.44 -23.66 -64.20
CA PRO A 264 17.79 -24.59 -63.14
C PRO A 264 19.14 -24.26 -62.47
N GLU A 265 20.12 -23.80 -63.24
CA GLU A 265 21.46 -23.42 -62.74
C GLU A 265 21.38 -22.15 -61.87
N ARG A 266 20.59 -21.16 -62.30
CA ARG A 266 20.31 -19.94 -61.51
C ARG A 266 19.55 -20.26 -60.23
N VAL A 267 18.53 -21.13 -60.30
CA VAL A 267 17.77 -21.58 -59.12
C VAL A 267 18.68 -22.35 -58.17
N LYS A 268 19.58 -23.22 -58.65
CA LYS A 268 20.57 -23.91 -57.80
C LYS A 268 21.51 -22.94 -57.10
N LEU A 269 22.02 -21.92 -57.79
CA LEU A 269 22.87 -20.88 -57.18
C LEU A 269 22.12 -20.02 -56.15
N ILE A 270 20.81 -19.79 -56.35
CA ILE A 270 19.97 -19.08 -55.38
C ILE A 270 19.70 -19.96 -54.15
N ILE A 271 19.39 -21.24 -54.33
CA ILE A 271 19.22 -22.21 -53.23
C ILE A 271 20.53 -22.33 -52.43
N GLU A 272 21.67 -22.52 -53.10
CA GLU A 272 22.99 -22.52 -52.47
C GLU A 272 23.35 -21.18 -51.79
N GLY A 273 22.71 -20.07 -52.15
CA GLY A 273 22.82 -18.80 -51.43
C GLY A 273 22.01 -18.83 -50.14
N ILE A 274 20.72 -19.16 -50.26
CA ILE A 274 19.77 -19.26 -49.15
C ILE A 274 20.23 -20.27 -48.09
N GLU A 275 20.74 -21.45 -48.48
CA GLU A 275 21.29 -22.46 -47.56
C GLU A 275 22.49 -21.92 -46.76
N LYS A 276 23.31 -21.05 -47.35
CA LYS A 276 24.43 -20.40 -46.66
C LYS A 276 23.93 -19.29 -45.73
N GLU A 277 23.00 -18.46 -46.19
CA GLU A 277 22.36 -17.43 -45.36
C GLU A 277 21.62 -18.05 -44.15
N GLU A 278 20.90 -19.16 -44.33
CA GLU A 278 20.29 -19.94 -43.25
C GLU A 278 21.35 -20.45 -42.26
N SER A 279 22.46 -21.02 -42.75
CA SER A 279 23.55 -21.50 -41.86
C SER A 279 24.18 -20.37 -41.03
N LEU A 280 24.32 -19.17 -41.60
CA LEU A 280 24.82 -17.98 -40.89
C LEU A 280 23.81 -17.47 -39.86
N LEU A 281 22.52 -17.41 -40.19
CA LEU A 281 21.47 -17.00 -39.27
C LEU A 281 21.34 -17.97 -38.07
N LEU A 282 21.55 -19.28 -38.29
CA LEU A 282 21.61 -20.27 -37.22
C LEU A 282 22.85 -20.12 -36.33
N GLU A 283 24.02 -19.80 -36.90
CA GLU A 283 25.24 -19.51 -36.12
C GLU A 283 25.09 -18.19 -35.32
N ASP A 284 24.52 -17.15 -35.92
CA ASP A 284 24.21 -15.88 -35.25
C ASP A 284 23.24 -16.08 -34.07
N LEU A 285 22.17 -16.87 -34.26
CA LEU A 285 21.21 -17.20 -33.20
C LEU A 285 21.87 -17.97 -32.06
N ALA A 286 22.67 -19.00 -32.35
CA ALA A 286 23.44 -19.71 -31.34
C ALA A 286 24.46 -18.79 -30.62
N SER A 287 25.02 -17.80 -31.32
CA SER A 287 25.89 -16.79 -30.72
C SER A 287 25.12 -15.85 -29.78
N MET A 288 23.87 -15.50 -30.12
CA MET A 288 23.00 -14.68 -29.27
C MET A 288 22.60 -15.43 -28.00
N ASP A 289 22.15 -16.68 -28.11
CA ASP A 289 21.80 -17.51 -26.95
C ASP A 289 22.98 -17.66 -25.98
N ARG A 290 24.21 -17.82 -26.50
CA ARG A 290 25.40 -17.87 -25.65
C ARG A 290 25.68 -16.55 -24.95
N LYS A 291 25.54 -15.41 -25.63
CA LYS A 291 25.66 -14.06 -25.03
C LYS A 291 24.58 -13.82 -23.97
N PHE A 292 23.33 -14.24 -24.21
CA PHE A 292 22.25 -14.16 -23.23
C PHE A 292 22.55 -15.02 -21.98
N ALA A 293 23.07 -16.24 -22.15
CA ALA A 293 23.51 -17.06 -21.04
C ALA A 293 24.68 -16.41 -20.28
N GLU A 294 25.67 -15.84 -20.97
CA GLU A 294 26.79 -15.10 -20.35
C GLU A 294 26.29 -13.91 -19.52
N HIS A 295 25.37 -13.09 -20.05
CA HIS A 295 24.75 -11.96 -19.34
C HIS A 295 23.90 -12.41 -18.14
N TYR A 296 23.10 -13.47 -18.30
CA TYR A 296 22.27 -14.02 -17.22
C TYR A 296 23.12 -14.56 -16.06
N ASN A 297 24.21 -15.27 -16.35
CA ASN A 297 25.18 -15.73 -15.34
C ASN A 297 25.84 -14.57 -14.58
N VAL A 298 26.10 -13.42 -15.23
CA VAL A 298 26.60 -12.21 -14.55
C VAL A 298 25.53 -11.60 -13.66
N LEU A 299 24.27 -11.58 -14.09
CA LEU A 299 23.15 -11.09 -13.27
C LEU A 299 22.92 -11.96 -12.02
N GLU A 300 23.00 -13.29 -12.14
CA GLU A 300 22.92 -14.19 -10.97
C GLU A 300 24.09 -13.98 -10.00
N GLN A 301 25.31 -13.74 -10.49
CA GLN A 301 26.46 -13.40 -9.64
C GLN A 301 26.26 -12.07 -8.89
N ILE A 302 25.77 -11.03 -9.56
CA ILE A 302 25.44 -9.74 -8.94
C ILE A 302 24.34 -9.92 -7.88
N LEU A 303 23.30 -10.69 -8.19
CA LEU A 303 22.21 -11.00 -7.26
C LEU A 303 22.71 -11.79 -6.03
N ALA A 304 23.57 -12.78 -6.22
CA ALA A 304 24.16 -13.56 -5.13
C ALA A 304 25.03 -12.68 -4.21
N VAL A 305 25.86 -11.80 -4.77
CA VAL A 305 26.66 -10.82 -4.01
C VAL A 305 25.76 -9.83 -3.26
N LEU A 306 24.68 -9.35 -3.88
CA LEU A 306 23.72 -8.44 -3.24
C LEU A 306 22.97 -9.12 -2.08
N ILE A 307 22.53 -10.37 -2.25
CA ILE A 307 21.92 -11.18 -1.20
C ILE A 307 22.90 -11.39 -0.04
N GLN A 308 24.16 -11.69 -0.33
CA GLN A 308 25.19 -11.87 0.69
C GLN A 308 25.48 -10.56 1.44
N PHE A 309 25.54 -9.42 0.73
CA PHE A 309 25.71 -8.10 1.33
C PHE A 309 24.54 -7.73 2.26
N VAL A 310 23.28 -7.98 1.84
CA VAL A 310 22.10 -7.73 2.68
C VAL A 310 22.12 -8.56 3.96
N LYS A 311 22.52 -9.85 3.88
CA LYS A 311 22.70 -10.72 5.05
C LYS A 311 23.83 -10.22 5.95
N ASP A 312 25.04 -10.10 5.42
CA ASP A 312 26.28 -9.89 6.19
C ASP A 312 26.51 -8.44 6.65
N LYS A 313 25.74 -7.47 6.13
CA LYS A 313 25.93 -6.04 6.42
C LYS A 313 24.67 -5.30 6.88
N LYS A 314 23.47 -5.67 6.43
CA LYS A 314 22.23 -5.12 7.02
C LYS A 314 21.74 -6.00 8.16
N LEU A 315 21.33 -7.24 7.87
CA LEU A 315 20.67 -8.11 8.86
C LEU A 315 21.58 -8.44 10.05
N GLU A 316 22.83 -8.85 9.81
CA GLU A 316 23.79 -9.19 10.87
C GLU A 316 24.13 -7.97 11.75
N HIS A 317 24.34 -6.78 11.16
CA HIS A 317 24.64 -5.57 11.93
C HIS A 317 23.42 -5.10 12.75
N GLN A 318 22.21 -5.20 12.20
CA GLN A 318 20.97 -4.92 12.92
C GLN A 318 20.81 -5.89 14.10
N HIS A 319 21.03 -7.19 13.90
CA HIS A 319 20.98 -8.19 14.98
C HIS A 319 21.99 -7.87 16.11
N GLN A 320 23.24 -7.55 15.77
CA GLN A 320 24.26 -7.20 16.76
C GLN A 320 23.91 -5.91 17.52
N TYR A 321 23.37 -4.90 16.84
CA TYR A 321 22.90 -3.67 17.47
C TYR A 321 21.72 -3.92 18.42
N ASP A 322 20.74 -4.71 18.00
CA ASP A 322 19.58 -5.07 18.82
C ASP A 322 19.96 -5.89 20.05
N ASP A 323 20.97 -6.77 19.97
CA ASP A 323 21.45 -7.50 21.16
C ASP A 323 22.20 -6.57 22.15
N VAL A 324 22.86 -5.51 21.67
CA VAL A 324 23.40 -4.44 22.54
C VAL A 324 22.26 -3.62 23.17
N LYS A 325 21.24 -3.23 22.39
CA LYS A 325 20.02 -2.51 22.84
C LYS A 325 19.27 -3.32 23.91
N LYS A 326 19.07 -4.62 23.66
CA LYS A 326 18.45 -5.62 24.55
C LYS A 326 19.25 -5.85 25.83
N THR A 327 20.58 -6.04 25.74
CA THR A 327 21.40 -6.22 26.95
C THR A 327 21.47 -4.95 27.80
N TRP A 328 21.50 -3.75 27.19
CA TRP A 328 21.36 -2.47 27.90
C TRP A 328 20.00 -2.35 28.60
N LEU A 329 18.89 -2.64 27.91
CA LEU A 329 17.54 -2.63 28.51
C LEU A 329 17.46 -3.59 29.69
N ILE A 330 17.94 -4.84 29.55
CA ILE A 330 17.96 -5.83 30.62
C ILE A 330 18.78 -5.34 31.83
N LYS A 331 19.93 -4.69 31.61
CA LYS A 331 20.73 -4.09 32.69
C LYS A 331 19.98 -2.93 33.36
N ARG A 332 19.34 -2.04 32.58
CA ARG A 332 18.53 -0.91 33.07
C ARG A 332 17.35 -1.40 33.93
N CYS A 333 16.61 -2.41 33.48
CA CYS A 333 15.51 -3.01 34.24
C CYS A 333 15.99 -3.68 35.53
N ARG A 334 17.12 -4.41 35.50
CA ARG A 334 17.75 -4.98 36.72
C ARG A 334 18.17 -3.90 37.71
N THR A 335 18.74 -2.78 37.23
CA THR A 335 19.09 -1.63 38.08
C THR A 335 17.86 -0.96 38.67
N MET A 336 16.77 -0.83 37.92
CA MET A 336 15.51 -0.28 38.44
C MET A 336 14.90 -1.20 39.51
N ASN A 337 14.86 -2.52 39.26
CA ASN A 337 14.34 -3.48 40.24
C ASN A 337 15.14 -3.46 41.55
N ALA A 338 16.48 -3.38 41.47
CA ALA A 338 17.34 -3.24 42.65
C ALA A 338 17.07 -1.93 43.43
N LYS A 339 16.74 -0.82 42.75
CA LYS A 339 16.30 0.42 43.41
C LYS A 339 14.94 0.26 44.10
N LEU A 340 14.00 -0.44 43.48
CA LEU A 340 12.68 -0.69 44.08
C LEU A 340 12.80 -1.57 45.34
N SER A 341 13.54 -2.67 45.30
CA SER A 341 13.78 -3.51 46.49
C SER A 341 14.56 -2.76 47.59
N TYR A 342 15.48 -1.85 47.23
CA TYR A 342 16.11 -0.97 48.23
C TYR A 342 15.09 -0.05 48.91
N LEU A 343 14.21 0.61 48.14
CA LEU A 343 13.16 1.48 48.68
C LEU A 343 12.16 0.71 49.53
N GLU A 344 11.77 -0.50 49.12
CA GLU A 344 10.95 -1.42 49.90
C GLU A 344 11.60 -1.73 51.27
N HIS A 345 12.85 -2.19 51.28
CA HIS A 345 13.57 -2.50 52.52
C HIS A 345 13.81 -1.25 53.39
N HIS A 346 13.98 -0.07 52.79
CA HIS A 346 14.08 1.20 53.51
C HIS A 346 12.76 1.56 54.21
N LEU A 347 11.62 1.46 53.49
CA LEU A 347 10.29 1.70 54.04
C LEU A 347 9.94 0.68 55.13
N LEU A 348 10.26 -0.60 54.95
CA LEU A 348 10.08 -1.61 56.00
C LEU A 348 10.94 -1.30 57.24
N ARG A 349 12.22 -0.92 57.08
CA ARG A 349 13.10 -0.56 58.21
C ARG A 349 12.55 0.63 59.00
N ASP A 350 12.06 1.65 58.31
CA ASP A 350 11.60 2.90 58.93
C ASP A 350 10.22 2.75 59.57
N THR A 351 9.35 1.89 59.01
CA THR A 351 8.02 1.58 59.56
C THR A 351 8.12 0.60 60.75
N TYR A 352 8.91 -0.48 60.59
CA TYR A 352 9.06 -1.57 61.55
C TYR A 352 10.34 -1.42 62.38
N THR A 353 10.44 -0.30 63.08
CA THR A 353 11.47 -0.07 64.10
C THR A 353 11.40 -1.09 65.24
N LYS A 354 12.47 -1.17 66.03
CA LYS A 354 12.56 -2.05 67.21
C LYS A 354 11.49 -1.76 68.28
N GLU A 355 10.84 -0.59 68.23
CA GLU A 355 9.83 -0.15 69.20
C GLU A 355 8.40 -0.27 68.65
N THR A 356 8.20 0.06 67.36
CA THR A 356 6.88 -0.06 66.71
C THR A 356 6.43 -1.52 66.56
N VAL A 357 7.35 -2.46 66.29
CA VAL A 357 7.02 -3.90 66.19
C VAL A 357 6.43 -4.48 67.49
N PRO A 358 7.07 -4.38 68.68
CA PRO A 358 6.48 -4.89 69.91
C PRO A 358 5.25 -4.08 70.37
N ALA A 359 5.16 -2.78 70.07
CA ALA A 359 3.95 -2.00 70.33
C ALA A 359 2.76 -2.51 69.51
N LEU A 360 2.93 -2.72 68.20
CA LEU A 360 1.93 -3.29 67.31
C LEU A 360 1.52 -4.71 67.76
N HIS A 361 2.46 -5.51 68.27
CA HIS A 361 2.17 -6.83 68.80
C HIS A 361 1.31 -6.80 70.08
N ARG A 362 1.53 -5.82 70.97
CA ARG A 362 0.67 -5.58 72.15
C ARG A 362 -0.73 -5.13 71.73
N ILE A 363 -0.83 -4.20 70.79
CA ILE A 363 -2.11 -3.72 70.24
C ILE A 363 -2.89 -4.87 69.60
N ARG A 364 -2.22 -5.69 68.76
CA ARG A 364 -2.82 -6.89 68.16
C ARG A 364 -3.31 -7.88 69.21
N LYS A 365 -2.51 -8.14 70.26
CA LYS A 365 -2.92 -9.02 71.36
C LYS A 365 -4.18 -8.49 72.05
N TYR A 366 -4.18 -7.22 72.46
CA TYR A 366 -5.33 -6.57 73.10
C TYR A 366 -6.60 -6.62 72.23
N LEU A 367 -6.49 -6.31 70.93
CA LEU A 367 -7.63 -6.37 70.01
C LEU A 367 -8.18 -7.78 69.84
N VAL A 368 -7.32 -8.81 69.79
CA VAL A 368 -7.76 -10.22 69.72
C VAL A 368 -8.42 -10.65 71.03
N GLU A 369 -7.89 -10.24 72.19
CA GLU A 369 -8.47 -10.54 73.50
C GLU A 369 -9.83 -9.85 73.68
N ALA A 370 -9.94 -8.56 73.36
CA ALA A 370 -11.19 -7.80 73.42
C ALA A 370 -12.24 -8.31 72.41
N THR A 371 -11.83 -8.71 71.20
CA THR A 371 -12.73 -9.32 70.22
C THR A 371 -13.24 -10.68 70.70
N LYS A 372 -12.38 -11.48 71.34
CA LYS A 372 -12.77 -12.76 71.95
C LYS A 372 -13.75 -12.53 73.12
N GLU A 373 -13.47 -11.57 74.00
CA GLU A 373 -14.36 -11.20 75.12
C GLU A 373 -15.73 -10.72 74.63
N ALA A 374 -15.77 -9.83 73.63
CA ALA A 374 -17.01 -9.38 72.98
C ALA A 374 -17.76 -10.54 72.29
N SER A 375 -17.05 -11.49 71.66
CA SER A 375 -17.69 -12.68 71.08
C SER A 375 -18.26 -13.61 72.16
N ASN A 376 -17.59 -13.72 73.32
CA ASN A 376 -18.07 -14.52 74.44
C ASN A 376 -19.33 -13.90 75.06
N SER A 377 -19.33 -12.59 75.34
CA SER A 377 -20.49 -11.91 75.92
C SER A 377 -21.68 -11.83 74.95
N TYR A 378 -21.42 -11.70 73.65
CA TYR A 378 -22.45 -11.86 72.61
C TYR A 378 -23.04 -13.28 72.62
N ASN A 379 -22.22 -14.32 72.59
CA ASN A 379 -22.69 -15.70 72.63
C ASN A 379 -23.46 -16.00 73.92
N GLU A 380 -23.01 -15.49 75.06
CA GLU A 380 -23.70 -15.62 76.36
C GLU A 380 -25.06 -14.90 76.37
N ALA A 381 -25.15 -13.69 75.79
CA ALA A 381 -26.41 -12.97 75.62
C ALA A 381 -27.36 -13.69 74.65
N VAL A 382 -26.86 -14.27 73.55
CA VAL A 382 -27.62 -15.09 72.61
C VAL A 382 -28.12 -16.38 73.28
N SER A 383 -27.33 -16.99 74.16
CA SER A 383 -27.76 -18.14 74.97
C SER A 383 -28.90 -17.77 75.92
N ARG A 384 -28.79 -16.67 76.67
CA ARG A 384 -29.88 -16.15 77.52
C ARG A 384 -31.14 -15.83 76.70
N LEU A 385 -31.00 -15.20 75.54
CA LEU A 385 -32.13 -14.91 74.65
C LEU A 385 -32.79 -16.20 74.13
N ARG A 386 -32.02 -17.26 73.85
CA ARG A 386 -32.55 -18.58 73.49
C ARG A 386 -33.28 -19.25 74.65
N GLU A 387 -32.78 -19.11 75.88
CA GLU A 387 -33.46 -19.58 77.10
C GLU A 387 -34.82 -18.90 77.25
N TYR A 388 -34.90 -17.57 77.09
CA TYR A 388 -36.17 -16.83 77.11
C TYR A 388 -37.11 -17.21 75.95
N GLN A 389 -36.58 -17.44 74.73
CA GLN A 389 -37.36 -17.93 73.58
C GLN A 389 -37.86 -19.38 73.75
N GLY A 390 -37.31 -20.13 74.70
CA GLY A 390 -37.75 -21.48 75.06
C GLY A 390 -38.85 -21.52 76.11
N VAL A 391 -39.31 -20.38 76.63
CA VAL A 391 -40.37 -20.31 77.65
C VAL A 391 -41.76 -20.35 77.00
N ASP A 392 -42.70 -21.02 77.66
CA ASP A 392 -44.10 -21.18 77.24
C ASP A 392 -44.77 -19.83 76.89
N PRO A 393 -45.58 -19.74 75.81
CA PRO A 393 -46.40 -18.55 75.48
C PRO A 393 -47.27 -17.99 76.61
N HIS A 394 -47.56 -18.77 77.66
CA HIS A 394 -48.17 -18.30 78.90
C HIS A 394 -47.32 -17.23 79.61
N PHE A 395 -45.98 -17.32 79.53
CA PHE A 395 -45.05 -16.34 80.09
C PHE A 395 -45.17 -14.98 79.39
N ASP A 396 -45.38 -14.93 78.07
CA ASP A 396 -45.67 -13.66 77.37
C ASP A 396 -46.96 -13.00 77.86
N VAL A 397 -47.96 -13.79 78.28
CA VAL A 397 -49.20 -13.25 78.88
C VAL A 397 -48.90 -12.67 80.26
N ILE A 398 -48.16 -13.39 81.10
CA ILE A 398 -47.74 -12.93 82.44
C ILE A 398 -46.87 -11.67 82.33
N ALA A 399 -45.90 -11.62 81.41
CA ALA A 399 -45.02 -10.47 81.21
C ALA A 399 -45.80 -9.22 80.77
N ARG A 400 -46.80 -9.36 79.89
CA ARG A 400 -47.71 -8.27 79.50
C ARG A 400 -48.58 -7.80 80.68
N GLN A 401 -49.16 -8.73 81.45
CA GLN A 401 -49.94 -8.38 82.64
C GLN A 401 -49.09 -7.68 83.70
N TYR A 402 -47.86 -8.15 83.94
CA TYR A 402 -46.91 -7.52 84.85
C TYR A 402 -46.54 -6.11 84.38
N HIS A 403 -46.23 -5.91 83.09
CA HIS A 403 -45.96 -4.58 82.54
C HIS A 403 -47.17 -3.64 82.66
N GLU A 404 -48.40 -4.13 82.43
CA GLU A 404 -49.62 -3.34 82.61
C GLU A 404 -49.87 -2.96 84.08
N ILE A 405 -49.56 -3.86 85.02
CA ILE A 405 -49.63 -3.60 86.47
C ILE A 405 -48.56 -2.60 86.89
N VAL A 406 -47.31 -2.74 86.43
CA VAL A 406 -46.23 -1.77 86.71
C VAL A 406 -46.60 -0.39 86.18
N LYS A 407 -47.08 -0.28 84.94
CA LYS A 407 -47.52 1.00 84.35
C LYS A 407 -48.70 1.63 85.10
N LYS A 408 -49.62 0.81 85.64
CA LYS A 408 -50.69 1.29 86.53
C LYS A 408 -50.15 1.75 87.88
N LEU A 409 -49.18 1.04 88.46
CA LEU A 409 -48.52 1.44 89.71
C LEU A 409 -47.72 2.74 89.55
N GLU A 410 -46.99 2.92 88.44
CA GLU A 410 -46.31 4.18 88.08
C GLU A 410 -47.32 5.32 87.95
N GLY A 411 -48.43 5.12 87.22
CA GLY A 411 -49.50 6.10 87.08
C GLY A 411 -50.19 6.43 88.41
N MET A 412 -50.40 5.44 89.29
CA MET A 412 -50.96 5.64 90.62
C MET A 412 -49.98 6.30 91.57
N GLN A 413 -48.68 5.98 91.52
CA GLN A 413 -47.63 6.68 92.27
C GLN A 413 -47.52 8.14 91.83
N TRP A 414 -47.55 8.41 90.52
CA TRP A 414 -47.59 9.76 89.98
C TRP A 414 -48.83 10.53 90.45
N THR A 415 -50.00 9.89 90.42
CA THR A 415 -51.27 10.49 90.89
C THR A 415 -51.25 10.73 92.40
N ILE A 416 -50.72 9.79 93.21
CA ILE A 416 -50.55 9.95 94.66
C ILE A 416 -49.57 11.08 94.96
N HIS A 417 -48.46 11.17 94.23
CA HIS A 417 -47.47 12.24 94.41
C HIS A 417 -48.04 13.62 94.04
N GLN A 418 -48.81 13.71 92.95
CA GLN A 418 -49.54 14.92 92.57
C GLN A 418 -50.55 15.30 93.67
N VAL A 419 -51.36 14.35 94.15
CA VAL A 419 -52.32 14.57 95.23
C VAL A 419 -51.63 14.89 96.57
N GLU A 420 -50.41 14.40 96.83
CA GLU A 420 -49.60 14.79 97.99
C GLU A 420 -49.07 16.23 97.88
N MET A 421 -48.79 16.69 96.66
CA MET A 421 -48.46 18.10 96.40
C MET A 421 -49.71 18.99 96.58
N ASP A 422 -50.88 18.55 96.10
CA ASP A 422 -52.13 19.30 96.18
C ASP A 422 -52.78 19.28 97.58
N LEU A 423 -52.59 18.21 98.36
CA LEU A 423 -53.11 18.07 99.74
C LEU A 423 -52.18 18.59 100.84
N LYS A 424 -50.93 18.96 100.53
CA LYS A 424 -50.10 19.71 101.47
C LYS A 424 -50.73 21.10 101.66
N PRO A 425 -51.34 21.40 102.82
CA PRO A 425 -51.98 22.70 102.99
C PRO A 425 -50.92 23.78 102.95
N ALA A 426 -51.25 24.92 102.33
CA ALA A 426 -50.44 26.12 102.42
C ALA A 426 -50.17 26.43 103.90
N SER A 427 -48.92 26.27 104.33
CA SER A 427 -48.50 26.48 105.72
C SER A 427 -48.18 27.95 105.93
N SER A 428 -49.19 28.81 105.70
CA SER A 428 -49.14 30.27 105.81
C SER A 428 -50.52 30.81 106.18
#